data_AF-A0A099ZRM1-F1
#
_entry.id   AF-A0A099ZRM1-F1
#
_cell.length_a   1.000
_cell.length_b   1.000
_cell.length_c   1.000
_cell.angle_alpha   90.00
_cell.angle_beta   90.00
_cell.angle_gamma   90.00
#
_symmetry.space_group_name_H-M   'P 1'
#
loop_
_entity.id
_entity.type
_entity.pdbx_description
1 polymer ?
#
loop_
_entity_poly.entity_id
_entity_poly.type
_entity_poly.pdbx_seq_one_letter_code
_entity_poly.pdbx_strand_id
1 'polypeptide(L)'
;EEGENLRSSSAEETWRQLAAELGYAEEHVGTFARAEVPARALLADWGTKETATLEALLAALRRIQRGDIAECLHSDSTATSPV
;
A
#
# COMPACT_ATOMS: atom_id res chain seq x y z
N GLU A 1 26.21 10.19 3.95
CA GLU A 1 24.84 9.77 4.32
C GLU A 1 24.23 8.94 3.19
N GLU A 2 24.38 7.62 3.25
CA GLU A 2 23.88 6.68 2.23
C GLU A 2 23.29 5.45 2.93
N GLY A 3 22.39 5.67 3.90
CA GLY A 3 21.77 4.60 4.68
C GLY A 3 20.24 4.59 4.62
N GLU A 4 19.61 5.70 4.22
CA GLU A 4 18.17 5.89 4.32
C GLU A 4 17.43 5.67 2.97
N ASN A 5 18.17 5.58 1.85
CA ASN A 5 17.56 5.45 0.52
C ASN A 5 17.09 4.01 0.17
N LEU A 6 17.67 2.97 0.79
CA LEU A 6 17.27 1.59 0.51
C LEU A 6 15.90 1.23 1.08
N ARG A 7 15.51 1.80 2.23
CA ARG A 7 14.21 1.53 2.84
C ARG A 7 13.08 2.30 2.14
N SER A 8 13.34 3.54 1.75
CA SER A 8 12.40 4.34 0.94
C SER A 8 12.17 3.71 -0.43
N SER A 9 13.22 3.23 -1.11
CA SER A 9 13.07 2.55 -2.40
C SER A 9 12.14 1.33 -2.30
N SER A 10 12.27 0.52 -1.25
CA SER A 10 11.41 -0.66 -1.05
C SER A 10 9.95 -0.28 -0.79
N ALA A 11 9.71 0.76 0.01
CA ALA A 11 8.36 1.24 0.27
C ALA A 11 7.75 1.92 -0.97
N GLU A 12 8.55 2.67 -1.72
CA GLU A 12 8.12 3.36 -2.92
C GLU A 12 7.75 2.42 -4.05
N GLU A 13 8.56 1.41 -4.30
CA GLU A 13 8.25 0.33 -5.25
C GLU A 13 6.94 -0.37 -4.84
N THR A 14 6.76 -0.63 -3.55
CA THR A 14 5.63 -1.41 -3.03
C THR A 14 4.29 -0.75 -3.28
N TRP A 15 4.13 0.54 -2.96
CA TRP A 15 2.85 1.20 -3.19
C TRP A 15 2.57 1.40 -4.68
N ARG A 16 3.62 1.55 -5.52
CA ARG A 16 3.47 1.63 -6.99
C ARG A 16 3.01 0.31 -7.57
N GLN A 17 3.62 -0.81 -7.17
CA GLN A 17 3.19 -2.14 -7.56
C GLN A 17 1.78 -2.44 -7.05
N LEU A 18 1.46 -2.03 -5.82
CA LEU A 18 0.11 -2.14 -5.27
C LEU A 18 -0.89 -1.36 -6.13
N ALA A 19 -0.58 -0.11 -6.50
CA ALA A 19 -1.44 0.70 -7.34
C ALA A 19 -1.72 0.02 -8.69
N ALA A 20 -0.71 -0.57 -9.31
CA ALA A 20 -0.88 -1.36 -10.54
C ALA A 20 -1.82 -2.56 -10.33
N GLU A 21 -1.65 -3.31 -9.24
CA GLU A 21 -2.53 -4.45 -8.88
C GLU A 21 -3.97 -4.02 -8.57
N LEU A 22 -4.15 -2.83 -8.01
CA LEU A 22 -5.47 -2.23 -7.76
C LEU A 22 -6.11 -1.63 -9.02
N GLY A 23 -5.40 -1.64 -10.15
CA GLY A 23 -5.89 -1.14 -11.44
C GLY A 23 -5.72 0.37 -11.65
N TYR A 24 -4.85 1.04 -10.88
CA TYR A 24 -4.50 2.43 -11.14
C TYR A 24 -3.58 2.55 -12.35
N ALA A 25 -3.89 3.51 -13.21
CA ALA A 25 -3.02 3.89 -14.31
C ALA A 25 -1.75 4.59 -13.80
N GLU A 26 -0.64 4.47 -14.54
CA GLU A 26 0.64 5.12 -14.19
C GLU A 26 0.52 6.64 -14.01
N GLU A 27 -0.41 7.29 -14.70
CA GLU A 27 -0.73 8.72 -14.52
C GLU A 27 -1.19 9.04 -13.08
N HIS A 28 -2.09 8.21 -12.54
CA HIS A 28 -2.55 8.35 -11.15
C HIS A 28 -1.43 8.04 -10.17
N VAL A 29 -0.63 7.00 -10.46
CA VAL A 29 0.56 6.65 -9.67
C VAL A 29 1.54 7.84 -9.59
N GLY A 30 1.78 8.53 -10.72
CA GLY A 30 2.63 9.73 -10.76
C GLY A 30 2.08 10.91 -9.94
N THR A 31 0.76 10.98 -9.77
CA THR A 31 0.11 11.98 -8.90
C THR A 31 0.36 11.66 -7.43
N PHE A 32 0.17 10.39 -7.03
CA PHE A 32 0.45 9.95 -5.66
C PHE A 32 1.93 10.10 -5.30
N ALA A 33 2.85 9.85 -6.24
CA ALA A 33 4.30 9.99 -6.03
C ALA A 33 4.73 11.40 -5.58
N ARG A 34 3.92 12.44 -5.88
CA ARG A 34 4.19 13.83 -5.46
C ARG A 34 3.66 14.14 -4.06
N ALA A 35 2.85 13.26 -3.48
CA ALA A 35 2.34 13.43 -2.13
C ALA A 35 3.44 13.16 -1.10
N GLU A 36 3.31 13.77 0.07
CA GLU A 36 4.24 13.56 1.20
C GLU A 36 4.29 12.09 1.64
N VAL A 37 3.14 11.40 1.56
CA VAL A 37 3.02 9.98 1.86
C VAL A 37 2.22 9.28 0.75
N PRO A 38 2.87 8.82 -0.34
CA PRO A 38 2.19 8.31 -1.53
C PRO A 38 1.33 7.07 -1.24
N ALA A 39 1.85 6.14 -0.42
CA ALA A 39 1.10 4.96 -0.01
C ALA A 39 -0.21 5.31 0.72
N ARG A 40 -0.18 6.33 1.59
CA ARG A 40 -1.36 6.80 2.32
C ARG A 40 -2.35 7.49 1.39
N ALA A 41 -1.88 8.31 0.46
CA ALA A 41 -2.73 8.97 -0.53
C ALA A 41 -3.44 7.94 -1.43
N LEU A 42 -2.71 6.92 -1.90
CA LEU A 42 -3.27 5.81 -2.67
C LEU A 42 -4.35 5.06 -1.89
N LEU A 43 -4.09 4.70 -0.63
CA LEU A 43 -5.06 3.98 0.22
C LEU A 43 -6.28 4.85 0.55
N ALA A 44 -6.10 6.16 0.74
CA ALA A 44 -7.20 7.08 0.96
C ALA A 44 -8.11 7.21 -0.27
N ASP A 45 -7.53 7.37 -1.47
CA ASP A 45 -8.29 7.38 -2.74
C ASP A 45 -8.97 6.03 -2.97
N TRP A 46 -8.22 4.94 -2.79
CA TRP A 46 -8.75 3.60 -2.96
C TRP A 46 -9.90 3.33 -2.00
N GLY A 47 -9.81 3.74 -0.73
CA GLY A 47 -10.88 3.60 0.26
C GLY A 47 -12.20 4.29 -0.12
N THR A 48 -12.21 5.19 -1.10
CA THR A 48 -13.46 5.78 -1.64
C THR A 48 -14.13 4.93 -2.72
N LYS A 49 -13.43 3.92 -3.26
CA LYS A 49 -13.96 3.01 -4.28
C LYS A 49 -14.84 1.93 -3.65
N GLU A 50 -15.86 1.50 -4.37
CA GLU A 50 -16.73 0.39 -3.95
C GLU A 50 -15.98 -0.96 -3.90
N THR A 51 -14.88 -1.08 -4.64
CA THR A 51 -14.01 -2.25 -4.66
C THR A 51 -12.99 -2.28 -3.51
N ALA A 52 -13.02 -1.29 -2.63
CA ALA A 52 -12.05 -1.10 -1.56
C ALA A 52 -12.32 -2.04 -0.36
N THR A 53 -12.02 -3.32 -0.54
CA THR A 53 -12.19 -4.33 0.51
C THR A 53 -10.84 -4.76 1.06
N LEU A 54 -10.74 -4.96 2.38
CA LEU A 54 -9.50 -5.43 3.00
C LEU A 54 -8.94 -6.68 2.30
N GLU A 55 -9.81 -7.60 1.87
CA GLU A 55 -9.42 -8.78 1.09
C GLU A 55 -8.72 -8.45 -0.24
N ALA A 56 -9.23 -7.46 -0.99
CA ALA A 56 -8.60 -7.01 -2.22
C ALA A 56 -7.23 -6.36 -1.98
N LEU A 57 -7.08 -5.61 -0.87
CA LEU A 57 -5.79 -5.06 -0.46
C LEU A 57 -4.78 -6.17 -0.12
N LEU A 58 -5.20 -7.14 0.71
CA LEU A 58 -4.37 -8.27 1.11
C LEU A 58 -3.98 -9.13 -0.10
N ALA A 59 -4.91 -9.35 -1.04
CA ALA A 59 -4.64 -10.08 -2.28
C ALA A 59 -3.60 -9.36 -3.15
N ALA A 60 -3.74 -8.05 -3.32
CA ALA A 60 -2.76 -7.23 -4.06
C ALA A 60 -1.38 -7.27 -3.40
N LEU A 61 -1.30 -7.09 -2.07
CA LEU A 61 -0.06 -7.17 -1.29
C LEU A 61 0.64 -8.53 -1.45
N ARG A 62 -0.11 -9.63 -1.46
CA ARG A 62 0.44 -10.98 -1.67
C ARG A 62 1.01 -11.16 -3.08
N ARG A 63 0.40 -10.56 -4.10
CA ARG A 63 0.89 -10.66 -5.48
C ARG A 63 2.20 -9.93 -5.71
N ILE A 64 2.40 -8.80 -5.04
CA ILE A 64 3.66 -8.05 -5.10
C ILE A 64 4.73 -8.60 -4.13
N GLN A 65 4.52 -9.81 -3.59
CA GLN A 65 5.40 -10.46 -2.61
C GLN A 65 5.61 -9.65 -1.32
N ARG A 66 4.65 -8.78 -0.96
CA ARG A 66 4.64 -8.04 0.32
C ARG A 66 3.60 -8.62 1.27
N GLY A 67 3.58 -9.95 1.34
CA GLY A 67 2.74 -10.69 2.29
C GLY A 67 3.00 -10.29 3.74
N ASP A 68 4.23 -9.89 4.06
CA ASP A 68 4.63 -9.44 5.40
C ASP A 68 3.83 -8.20 5.85
N ILE A 69 3.55 -7.26 4.93
CA ILE A 69 2.71 -6.09 5.23
C ILE A 69 1.26 -6.51 5.41
N ALA A 70 0.78 -7.43 4.56
CA ALA A 70 -0.58 -7.96 4.67
C ALA A 70 -0.80 -8.64 6.02
N GLU A 71 0.17 -9.44 6.48
CA GLU A 71 0.17 -10.07 7.80
C GLU A 71 0.28 -9.04 8.92
N CYS A 72 1.12 -8.02 8.80
CA CYS A 72 1.19 -6.92 9.76
C CYS A 72 -0.12 -6.14 9.86
N LEU A 73 -0.75 -5.77 8.74
CA LEU A 73 -2.04 -5.08 8.71
C LEU A 73 -3.17 -5.94 9.27
N HIS A 74 -3.18 -7.23 8.94
CA HIS A 74 -4.15 -8.18 9.48
C HIS A 74 -3.96 -8.34 10.98
N SER A 75 -2.70 -8.51 11.43
CA SER A 75 -2.34 -8.62 12.84
C SER A 75 -2.69 -7.35 13.61
N ASP A 76 -2.37 -6.16 13.09
CA ASP A 76 -2.67 -4.86 13.70
C ASP A 76 -4.19 -4.62 13.77
N SER A 77 -4.93 -4.99 12.72
CA SER A 77 -6.39 -4.95 12.70
C SER A 77 -7.02 -5.94 13.69
N THR A 78 -6.38 -7.08 13.97
CA THR A 78 -6.79 -8.04 15.01
C THR A 78 -6.22 -7.73 16.40
N ALA A 79 -5.23 -6.84 16.49
CA ALA A 79 -4.54 -6.42 17.71
C ALA A 79 -5.05 -5.07 18.25
N THR A 80 -6.09 -4.49 17.64
CA THR A 80 -7.02 -3.64 18.40
C THR A 80 -7.68 -4.52 19.46
N SER A 81 -7.06 -4.49 20.63
CA SER A 81 -7.34 -5.32 21.80
C SER A 81 -8.83 -5.47 22.13
N PRO A 82 -9.25 -6.66 22.59
CA PRO A 82 -10.33 -6.77 23.56
C PRO A 82 -9.82 -6.27 24.93
N VAL A 83 -10.19 -5.04 25.32
CA VAL A 83 -10.51 -4.66 26.71
C VAL A 83 -11.17 -3.29 26.76
#